data_AF-A0AAD1ESX8-F1
#
_entry.id   AF-A0AAD1ESX8-F1
#
_cell.length_a   1.000
_cell.length_b   1.000
_cell.length_c   1.000
_cell.angle_alpha   90.00
_cell.angle_beta   90.00
_cell.angle_gamma   90.00
#
_symmetry.space_group_name_H-M   'P 1'
#
loop_
_entity.id
_entity.type
_entity.pdbx_description
1 polymer ?
#
loop_
_entity_poly.entity_id
_entity_poly.type
_entity_poly.pdbx_seq_one_letter_code
_entity_poly.pdbx_strand_id
1 'polypeptide(L)'
;MAAALQTLDFPVAKPLVSKPMADIWGHGIMAFSYQLPLQTKTLKQQPLEKALQNAAEELDIASSDPALPPFVITDFFVLDGQLHVDVAFITNQATIEYVRDVNRVA
;
A
#
# COMPACT_ATOMS: atom_id res chain seq x y z
N MET A 1 -4.60 5.06 -0.43
CA MET A 1 -5.50 3.87 -0.49
C MET A 1 -6.94 4.22 -0.80
N ALA A 2 -7.68 4.96 0.03
CA ALA A 2 -9.10 5.24 -0.24
C ALA A 2 -9.37 5.94 -1.60
N ALA A 3 -8.59 6.98 -1.92
CA ALA A 3 -8.65 7.65 -3.23
C ALA A 3 -8.35 6.67 -4.38
N ALA A 4 -7.29 5.87 -4.27
CA ALA A 4 -6.93 4.86 -5.27
C ALA A 4 -8.04 3.82 -5.51
N LEU A 5 -8.69 3.33 -4.46
CA LEU A 5 -9.81 2.40 -4.58
C LEU A 5 -11.04 3.04 -5.24
N GLN A 6 -11.28 4.34 -4.96
CA GLN A 6 -12.35 5.10 -5.59
C GLN A 6 -12.10 5.27 -7.11
N THR A 7 -10.88 5.59 -7.53
CA THR A 7 -10.49 5.68 -8.95
C THR A 7 -10.71 4.36 -9.70
N LEU A 8 -10.61 3.24 -9.00
CA LEU A 8 -10.82 1.91 -9.57
C LEU A 8 -12.27 1.45 -9.50
N ASP A 9 -13.21 2.30 -9.07
CA ASP A 9 -14.60 1.91 -8.75
C ASP A 9 -14.65 0.62 -7.91
N PHE A 10 -13.70 0.46 -6.99
CA PHE A 10 -13.70 -0.66 -6.06
C PHE A 10 -14.56 -0.28 -4.86
N PRO A 11 -15.64 -1.02 -4.56
CA PRO A 11 -16.52 -0.62 -3.48
C PRO A 11 -15.77 -0.77 -2.15
N VAL A 12 -15.83 0.23 -1.28
CA VAL A 12 -15.21 0.16 0.04
C VAL A 12 -16.29 0.38 1.09
N ALA A 13 -16.58 -0.65 1.89
CA ALA A 13 -17.40 -0.48 3.08
C ALA A 13 -16.64 0.43 4.05
N LYS A 14 -17.17 1.63 4.31
CA LYS A 14 -16.51 2.62 5.17
C LYS A 14 -16.75 2.32 6.65
N PRO A 15 -15.76 2.61 7.53
CA PRO A 15 -14.43 3.15 7.22
C PRO A 15 -13.43 2.06 6.82
N LEU A 16 -12.54 2.38 5.87
CA LEU A 16 -11.35 1.57 5.63
C LEU A 16 -10.43 1.66 6.85
N VAL A 17 -10.08 0.52 7.43
CA VAL A 17 -9.18 0.45 8.58
C VAL A 17 -7.82 -0.08 8.13
N SER A 18 -6.76 0.59 8.56
CA SER A 18 -5.38 0.13 8.38
C SER A 18 -4.74 -0.26 9.71
N LYS A 19 -3.73 -1.13 9.66
CA LYS A 19 -2.87 -1.45 10.79
C LYS A 19 -1.43 -1.04 10.48
N PRO A 20 -0.75 -0.26 11.34
CA PRO A 20 0.68 0.01 11.18
C PRO A 20 1.50 -1.28 11.26
N MET A 21 2.55 -1.38 10.46
CA MET A 21 3.48 -2.52 10.48
C MET A 21 4.74 -2.29 11.34
N ALA A 22 4.86 -1.10 11.94
CA ALA A 22 6.01 -0.72 12.77
C ALA A 22 6.22 -1.67 13.97
N ASP A 23 5.15 -2.24 14.51
CA ASP A 23 5.23 -3.19 15.64
C ASP A 23 5.88 -4.54 15.25
N ILE A 24 5.94 -4.86 13.95
CA ILE A 24 6.54 -6.09 13.43
C ILE A 24 7.98 -5.85 12.97
N TRP A 25 8.23 -4.73 12.28
CA TRP A 25 9.51 -4.45 11.62
C TRP A 25 10.43 -3.50 12.38
N GLY A 26 9.91 -2.77 13.38
CA GLY A 26 10.67 -1.83 14.19
C GLY A 26 10.24 -0.37 14.02
N HIS A 27 10.73 0.47 14.95
CA HIS A 27 10.35 1.87 15.05
C HIS A 27 10.67 2.67 13.78
N GLY A 28 9.74 3.52 13.35
CA GLY A 28 9.95 4.53 12.30
C GLY A 28 9.57 4.10 10.88
N ILE A 29 9.21 2.83 10.67
CA ILE A 29 8.69 2.37 9.36
C ILE A 29 7.27 2.88 9.16
N MET A 30 7.02 3.48 8.01
CA MET A 30 5.70 3.98 7.61
C MET A 30 5.08 3.03 6.59
N ALA A 31 4.67 1.86 7.07
CA ALA A 31 3.96 0.86 6.29
C ALA A 31 2.64 0.47 6.97
N PHE A 32 1.62 0.23 6.15
CA PHE A 32 0.25 0.01 6.59
C PHE A 32 -0.35 -1.20 5.88
N SER A 33 -0.90 -2.11 6.67
CA SER A 33 -1.64 -3.27 6.18
C SER A 33 -3.13 -2.96 6.08
N TYR A 34 -3.73 -3.39 4.98
CA TYR A 34 -5.15 -3.26 4.68
C TYR A 34 -5.76 -4.64 4.43
N GLN A 35 -6.97 -4.85 4.97
CA GLN A 35 -7.77 -6.04 4.70
C GLN A 35 -9.05 -5.58 4.00
N LEU A 36 -9.27 -6.08 2.79
CA LEU A 36 -10.40 -5.75 1.95
C LEU A 36 -11.25 -7.01 1.75
N PRO A 37 -12.57 -6.96 2.01
CA PRO A 37 -13.44 -8.09 1.68
C PRO A 37 -13.35 -8.37 0.18
N LEU A 38 -13.21 -9.65 -0.18
CA LEU A 38 -13.34 -10.06 -1.56
C LEU A 38 -14.74 -9.67 -2.05
N GLN A 39 -14.77 -8.89 -3.12
CA GLN A 39 -16.01 -8.46 -3.75
C GLN A 39 -16.19 -9.12 -5.10
N THR A 40 -17.35 -8.91 -5.71
CA THR A 40 -17.62 -9.37 -7.08
C THR A 40 -16.63 -8.82 -8.10
N LYS A 41 -15.99 -7.68 -7.82
CA LYS A 41 -14.90 -7.11 -8.60
C LYS A 41 -13.55 -7.52 -8.02
N THR A 42 -12.71 -8.16 -8.82
CA THR A 42 -11.33 -8.50 -8.43
C THR A 42 -10.43 -7.27 -8.56
N LEU A 43 -9.84 -6.84 -7.45
CA LEU A 43 -8.76 -5.88 -7.45
C LEU A 43 -7.47 -6.58 -7.89
N LYS A 44 -6.70 -5.94 -8.77
CA LYS A 44 -5.40 -6.43 -9.23
C LYS A 44 -4.31 -5.48 -8.75
N GLN A 45 -3.13 -6.04 -8.45
CA GLN A 45 -2.00 -5.28 -7.92
C GLN A 45 -1.58 -4.13 -8.85
N GLN A 46 -1.26 -4.42 -10.11
CA GLN A 46 -0.75 -3.39 -11.04
C GLN A 46 -1.72 -2.19 -11.24
N PRO A 47 -3.04 -2.38 -11.44
CA PRO A 47 -3.99 -1.27 -11.43
C PRO A 47 -4.03 -0.50 -10.11
N LEU A 48 -3.88 -1.18 -8.96
CA LEU A 48 -3.83 -0.53 -7.66
C LEU A 48 -2.56 0.31 -7.49
N GLU A 49 -1.40 -0.19 -7.90
CA GLU A 49 -0.13 0.57 -7.90
C GLU A 49 -0.27 1.84 -8.72
N LYS A 50 -0.83 1.74 -9.94
CA LYS A 50 -1.07 2.91 -10.79
C LYS A 50 -2.04 3.90 -10.14
N ALA A 51 -3.12 3.42 -9.52
CA ALA A 51 -4.08 4.28 -8.84
C ALA A 51 -3.49 4.95 -7.59
N LEU A 52 -2.59 4.27 -6.87
CA LEU A 52 -1.83 4.84 -5.75
C LEU A 52 -0.87 5.93 -6.23
N GLN A 53 -0.17 5.71 -7.34
CA GLN A 53 0.71 6.70 -7.96
C GLN A 53 -0.06 7.95 -8.39
N ASN A 54 -1.18 7.78 -9.11
CA ASN A 54 -2.03 8.91 -9.51
C ASN A 54 -2.55 9.69 -8.29
N ALA A 55 -2.98 8.97 -7.24
CA ALA A 55 -3.45 9.61 -6.01
C ALA A 55 -2.32 10.37 -5.29
N ALA A 56 -1.07 9.88 -5.36
CA ALA A 56 0.08 10.60 -4.82
C ALA A 56 0.34 11.90 -5.59
N GLU A 57 0.28 11.85 -6.93
CA GLU A 57 0.44 13.02 -7.80
C GLU A 57 -0.65 14.07 -7.56
N GLU A 58 -1.91 13.66 -7.47
CA GLU A 58 -3.04 14.57 -7.18
C GLU A 58 -2.93 15.24 -5.81
N LEU A 59 -2.29 14.57 -4.84
CA LEU A 59 -2.11 15.05 -3.48
C LEU A 59 -0.74 15.72 -3.23
N ASP A 60 0.07 15.87 -4.28
CA ASP A 60 1.45 16.42 -4.22
C ASP A 60 2.35 15.68 -3.19
N ILE A 61 2.19 14.36 -3.13
CA ILE A 61 2.97 13.48 -2.26
C ILE A 61 4.18 12.97 -3.03
N ALA A 62 5.37 13.38 -2.61
CA ALA A 62 6.63 12.93 -3.17
C ALA A 62 7.29 11.82 -2.34
N SER A 63 8.11 11.01 -3.00
CA SER A 63 8.98 10.03 -2.36
C SER A 63 10.23 10.71 -1.81
N SER A 64 10.72 10.24 -0.66
CA SER A 64 12.04 10.62 -0.14
C SER A 64 13.21 9.94 -0.87
N ASP A 65 12.93 8.93 -1.71
CA ASP A 65 13.91 8.29 -2.61
C ASP A 65 13.39 8.38 -4.06
N PRO A 66 14.03 9.18 -4.94
CA PRO A 66 13.61 9.31 -6.35
C PRO A 66 13.59 7.99 -7.14
N ALA A 67 14.27 6.94 -6.66
CA ALA A 67 14.26 5.63 -7.29
C ALA A 67 13.02 4.80 -6.95
N LEU A 68 12.22 5.22 -5.98
CA LEU A 68 11.00 4.54 -5.53
C LEU A 68 9.78 5.46 -5.66
N PRO A 69 8.60 4.92 -6.02
CA PRO A 69 7.37 5.70 -5.97
C PRO A 69 7.00 6.05 -4.52
N PRO A 70 6.22 7.11 -4.27
CA PRO A 70 5.84 7.52 -2.92
C PRO A 70 5.12 6.41 -2.14
N PHE A 71 4.33 5.59 -2.82
CA PHE A 71 3.68 4.42 -2.25
C PHE A 71 4.14 3.14 -2.95
N VAL A 72 4.56 2.14 -2.18
CA VAL A 72 4.99 0.83 -2.69
C VAL A 72 4.11 -0.25 -2.08
N ILE A 73 3.52 -1.11 -2.91
CA ILE A 73 2.85 -2.32 -2.42
C ILE A 73 3.93 -3.36 -2.11
N THR A 74 4.04 -3.76 -0.84
CA THR A 74 5.03 -4.74 -0.39
C THR A 74 4.47 -6.15 -0.34
N ASP A 75 3.16 -6.30 -0.17
CA ASP A 75 2.47 -7.59 -0.23
C ASP A 75 1.07 -7.44 -0.86
N PHE A 76 0.64 -8.45 -1.60
CA PHE A 76 -0.67 -8.52 -2.25
C PHE A 76 -1.14 -9.97 -2.36
N PHE A 77 -1.96 -10.43 -1.42
CA PHE A 77 -2.39 -11.83 -1.37
C PHE A 77 -3.80 -12.00 -0.79
N VAL A 78 -4.42 -13.15 -1.07
CA VAL A 78 -5.74 -13.49 -0.54
C VAL A 78 -5.60 -14.53 0.57
N LEU A 79 -6.19 -14.27 1.72
CA LEU A 79 -6.24 -15.18 2.87
C LEU A 79 -7.61 -15.05 3.55
N ASP A 80 -8.22 -16.18 3.93
CA ASP A 80 -9.50 -16.24 4.65
C ASP A 80 -10.64 -15.39 4.03
N GLY A 81 -10.69 -15.35 2.70
CA GLY A 81 -11.71 -14.60 1.97
C GLY A 81 -11.51 -13.07 1.96
N GLN A 82 -10.35 -12.60 2.43
CA GLN A 82 -9.94 -11.21 2.45
C GLN A 82 -8.74 -11.02 1.52
N LEU A 83 -8.73 -9.90 0.79
CA LEU A 83 -7.53 -9.42 0.10
C LEU A 83 -6.70 -8.61 1.10
N HIS A 84 -5.48 -9.07 1.35
CA HIS A 84 -4.47 -8.40 2.13
C HIS A 84 -3.58 -7.57 1.20
N VAL A 85 -3.40 -6.29 1.54
CA VAL A 85 -2.52 -5.38 0.83
C VAL A 85 -1.70 -4.60 1.83
N ASP A 86 -0.39 -4.71 1.73
CA ASP A 86 0.53 -3.93 2.55
C ASP A 86 1.15 -2.83 1.69
N VAL A 87 1.10 -1.59 2.19
CA VAL A 87 1.55 -0.40 1.46
C VAL A 87 2.55 0.38 2.32
N ALA A 88 3.77 0.53 1.82
CA ALA A 88 4.81 1.38 2.38
C ALA A 88 4.69 2.81 1.83
N PHE A 89 4.87 3.81 2.70
CA PHE A 89 4.99 5.23 2.36
C PHE A 89 6.44 5.69 2.46
N ILE A 90 7.06 5.97 1.32
CA ILE A 90 8.49 6.27 1.19
C ILE A 90 8.75 7.72 1.61
N THR A 91 8.86 7.96 2.91
CA THR A 91 9.09 9.31 3.47
C THR A 91 10.32 9.41 4.38
N ASN A 92 10.95 8.28 4.71
CA ASN A 92 12.16 8.25 5.52
C ASN A 92 13.07 7.07 5.17
N GLN A 93 14.31 7.14 5.65
CA GLN A 93 15.33 6.11 5.42
C GLN A 93 14.92 4.73 5.95
N ALA A 94 14.29 4.66 7.12
CA ALA A 94 13.86 3.39 7.71
C ALA A 94 12.86 2.63 6.81
N THR A 95 11.93 3.35 6.20
CA THR A 95 10.93 2.76 5.28
C THR A 95 11.55 2.36 3.94
N ILE A 96 12.53 3.13 3.45
CA ILE A 96 13.31 2.79 2.24
C ILE A 96 14.07 1.48 2.45
N GLU A 97 14.77 1.33 3.58
CA GLU A 97 15.52 0.13 3.93
C GLU A 97 14.60 -1.07 4.06
N TYR A 98 13.47 -0.92 4.77
CA TYR A 98 12.43 -1.93 4.86
C TYR A 98 11.97 -2.43 3.48
N VAL A 99 11.61 -1.54 2.57
CA VAL A 99 11.15 -1.93 1.21
C VAL A 99 12.25 -2.64 0.44
N ARG A 100 13.50 -2.19 0.53
CA ARG A 100 14.64 -2.85 -0.12
C ARG A 100 14.87 -4.25 0.43
N ASP A 101 14.70 -4.44 1.73
CA ASP A 101 14.85 -5.75 2.36
C ASP A 101 13.71 -6.70 1.97
N VAL A 102 12.46 -6.24 1.93
CA VAL A 102 11.33 -7.04 1.42
C VAL A 102 11.55 -7.46 -0.04
N ASN A 103 11.96 -6.52 -0.90
CA ASN A 103 12.19 -6.80 -2.32
C ASN A 103 13.40 -7.72 -2.59
N ARG A 104 14.28 -7.94 -1.62
CA ARG A 104 15.39 -8.90 -1.75
C ARG A 104 14.96 -10.35 -1.55
N VAL A 105 13.85 -10.57 -0.84
CA VAL A 105 13.35 -11.91 -0.47
C VAL A 105 12.12 -12.34 -1.27
N ALA A 106 11.49 -11.42 -2.00
CA ALA A 106 10.38 -11.68 -2.93
C ALA A 106 10.87 -12.22 -4.29
#